data_AF-A0A428YC04-F1
#
_entry.id   AF-A0A428YC04-F1
#
_cell.length_a   1.000
_cell.length_b   1.000
_cell.length_c   1.000
_cell.angle_alpha   90.00
_cell.angle_beta   90.00
_cell.angle_gamma   90.00
#
_symmetry.space_group_name_H-M   'P 1'
#
loop_
_entity.id
_entity.type
_entity.pdbx_description
1 polymer ?
#
loop_
_entity_poly.entity_id
_entity_poly.type
_entity_poly.pdbx_seq_one_letter_code
_entity_poly.pdbx_strand_id
1 'polypeptide(L)'
;MTYLERWKRDLLGIADLDDVTHCPQASQCHNCGGTNRLDTIMTFGTPIGVFCATMCTLCALDPDLAEITSFSLSIPDVMVRVMNHCSHLGITLDDMATALDAERPE
;
A
#
# COMPACT_ATOMS: atom_id res chain seq x y z
N MET A 1 6.48 12.81 4.11
CA MET A 1 5.25 13.56 4.44
C MET A 1 5.50 14.43 5.66
N THR A 2 5.28 15.74 5.55
CA THR A 2 5.42 16.65 6.71
C THR A 2 4.15 16.65 7.56
N TYR A 3 4.26 17.02 8.84
CA TYR A 3 3.09 17.09 9.74
C TYR A 3 1.97 17.97 9.16
N LEU A 4 2.31 19.05 8.45
CA LEU A 4 1.35 19.95 7.80
C LEU A 4 0.55 19.30 6.65
N GLU A 5 1.13 18.34 5.94
CA GLU A 5 0.45 17.65 4.82
C GLU A 5 -0.58 16.64 5.35
N ARG A 6 -0.26 15.96 6.45
CA ARG A 6 -1.19 15.02 7.11
C ARG A 6 -2.44 15.73 7.66
N TRP A 7 -2.27 16.86 8.33
CA TRP A 7 -3.41 17.64 8.86
C TRP A 7 -4.34 18.18 7.76
N LYS A 8 -3.80 18.56 6.60
CA LYS A 8 -4.64 19.00 5.47
C LYS A 8 -5.47 17.86 4.91
N ARG A 9 -4.92 16.65 4.83
CA ARG A 9 -5.67 15.45 4.40
C ARG A 9 -6.79 15.11 5.37
N ASP A 10 -6.50 15.11 6.67
CA ASP A 10 -7.50 14.86 7.71
C ASP A 10 -8.66 15.88 7.66
N LEU A 11 -8.35 17.16 7.41
CA LEU A 11 -9.36 18.22 7.25
C LEU A 11 -10.18 18.11 5.96
N LEU A 12 -9.60 17.56 4.89
CA LEU A 12 -10.28 17.31 3.62
C LEU A 12 -10.97 15.94 3.56
N GLY A 13 -10.81 15.12 4.60
CA GLY A 13 -11.29 13.74 4.62
C GLY A 13 -10.60 12.84 3.59
N ILE A 14 -9.39 13.20 3.14
CA ILE A 14 -8.62 12.41 2.17
C ILE A 14 -7.83 11.35 2.95
N ALA A 15 -8.04 10.08 2.62
CA ALA A 15 -7.35 8.98 3.28
C ALA A 15 -5.83 9.02 3.05
N ASP A 16 -5.06 8.65 4.07
CA ASP A 16 -3.64 8.37 3.92
C ASP A 16 -3.48 6.94 3.40
N LEU A 17 -3.21 6.80 2.09
CA LEU A 17 -3.11 5.50 1.44
C LEU A 17 -1.90 4.69 1.91
N ASP A 18 -0.92 5.33 2.53
CA ASP A 18 0.28 4.70 3.10
C ASP A 18 0.09 4.27 4.56
N ASP A 19 -1.06 4.53 5.17
CA ASP A 19 -1.34 4.08 6.53
C ASP A 19 -1.56 2.55 6.57
N VAL A 20 -0.59 1.87 7.17
CA VAL A 20 -0.59 0.41 7.34
C VAL A 20 -0.84 -0.02 8.78
N THR A 21 -1.23 0.88 9.68
CA THR A 21 -1.37 0.63 11.12
C THR A 21 -2.34 -0.52 11.43
N HIS A 22 -3.37 -0.71 10.60
CA HIS A 22 -4.38 -1.76 10.75
C HIS A 22 -4.21 -2.91 9.75
N CYS A 23 -3.16 -2.89 8.94
CA CYS A 23 -2.93 -3.94 7.95
C CYS A 23 -2.40 -5.20 8.64
N PRO A 24 -2.95 -6.38 8.33
CA PRO A 24 -2.48 -7.63 8.90
C PRO A 24 -1.12 -8.03 8.32
N GLN A 25 -0.26 -8.55 9.18
CA GLN A 25 1.02 -9.12 8.75
C GLN A 25 0.81 -10.53 8.19
N ALA A 26 1.27 -10.77 6.96
CA ALA A 26 1.27 -12.08 6.32
C ALA A 26 2.40 -12.99 6.84
N SER A 27 2.28 -14.29 6.58
CA SER A 27 3.25 -15.30 6.98
C SER A 27 4.45 -15.42 6.03
N GLN A 28 4.44 -14.71 4.90
CA GLN A 28 5.49 -14.74 3.87
C GLN A 28 5.75 -13.34 3.33
N CYS A 29 7.00 -13.09 2.95
CA CYS A 29 7.41 -11.89 2.24
C CYS A 29 6.74 -11.86 0.87
N HIS A 30 6.12 -10.74 0.53
CA HIS A 30 5.44 -10.54 -0.73
C HIS A 30 6.38 -10.72 -1.94
N ASN A 31 7.62 -10.24 -1.82
CA ASN A 31 8.57 -10.27 -2.92
C ASN A 31 9.26 -11.64 -3.10
N CYS A 32 9.88 -12.17 -2.04
CA CYS A 32 10.72 -13.38 -2.15
C CYS A 32 10.06 -14.66 -1.63
N GLY A 33 8.86 -14.59 -1.05
CA GLY A 33 8.17 -15.73 -0.43
C GLY A 33 8.81 -16.23 0.88
N GLY A 34 9.92 -15.63 1.32
CA GLY A 34 10.60 -16.01 2.55
C GLY A 34 9.75 -15.77 3.80
N THR A 35 9.94 -16.59 4.84
CA THR A 35 9.16 -16.54 6.10
C THR A 35 9.90 -15.88 7.26
N ASN A 36 11.16 -15.49 7.07
CA ASN A 36 12.01 -14.92 8.11
C ASN A 36 12.02 -13.38 8.04
N ARG A 37 12.15 -12.75 9.22
CA ARG A 37 12.30 -11.29 9.38
C ARG A 37 11.18 -10.48 8.70
N LEU A 38 9.94 -10.90 8.92
CA LEU A 38 8.73 -10.25 8.40
C LEU A 38 8.27 -9.16 9.37
N ASP A 39 9.05 -8.10 9.52
CA ASP A 39 8.81 -7.02 10.49
C ASP A 39 8.21 -5.75 9.86
N THR A 40 8.06 -5.75 8.53
CA THR A 40 7.67 -4.56 7.77
C THR A 40 6.42 -4.81 6.94
N ILE A 41 5.44 -3.91 7.04
CA ILE A 41 4.32 -3.82 6.09
C ILE A 41 4.55 -2.55 5.27
N MET A 42 4.45 -2.67 3.95
CA MET A 42 4.65 -1.57 3.02
C MET A 42 3.47 -1.48 2.07
N THR A 43 3.26 -0.31 1.48
CA THR A 43 2.30 -0.08 0.42
C THR A 43 2.96 -0.17 -0.95
N PHE A 44 2.20 -0.65 -1.92
CA PHE A 44 2.63 -0.80 -3.31
C PHE A 44 1.59 -0.16 -4.22
N GLY A 45 2.04 0.75 -5.08
CA GLY A 45 1.22 1.35 -6.12
C GLY A 45 1.04 0.40 -7.30
N THR A 46 -0.17 0.36 -7.84
CA THR A 46 -0.52 -0.34 -9.08
C THR A 46 -1.38 0.58 -9.95
N PRO A 47 -1.56 0.28 -11.25
CA PRO A 47 -2.47 1.06 -12.08
C PRO A 47 -3.93 1.08 -11.61
N ILE A 48 -4.33 0.17 -10.71
CA ILE A 48 -5.70 0.02 -10.21
C ILE A 48 -5.87 0.63 -8.81
N GLY A 49 -4.77 0.87 -8.08
CA GLY A 49 -4.81 1.38 -6.71
C GLY A 49 -3.58 1.02 -5.89
N VAL A 50 -3.66 1.24 -4.59
CA VAL A 50 -2.60 0.93 -3.63
C VAL A 50 -3.00 -0.28 -2.80
N PHE A 51 -2.05 -1.17 -2.51
CA PHE A 51 -2.28 -2.26 -1.56
C PHE A 51 -1.13 -2.43 -0.56
N CYS A 52 -1.45 -2.93 0.63
CA CYS A 52 -0.45 -3.29 1.64
C CYS A 52 0.11 -4.71 1.42
N ALA A 53 1.40 -4.92 1.69
CA ALA A 53 1.99 -6.24 1.75
C ALA A 53 3.12 -6.34 2.78
N THR A 54 3.27 -7.53 3.36
CA THR A 54 4.38 -7.83 4.27
C THR A 54 5.67 -8.06 3.49
N MET A 55 6.75 -7.43 3.94
CA MET A 55 8.08 -7.54 3.37
C MET A 55 9.05 -8.05 4.44
N CYS A 56 10.03 -8.84 4.01
CA CYS A 56 11.17 -9.11 4.89
C CYS A 56 12.10 -7.89 4.91
N THR A 57 12.84 -7.70 6.01
CA THR A 57 13.76 -6.56 6.17
C THR A 57 14.72 -6.38 4.99
N LEU A 58 15.18 -7.48 4.39
CA LEU A 58 16.10 -7.41 3.24
C LEU A 58 15.42 -6.86 1.99
N CYS A 59 14.21 -7.30 1.68
CA CYS A 59 13.45 -6.78 0.55
C CYS A 59 12.92 -5.37 0.82
N ALA A 60 12.64 -5.00 2.07
CA ALA A 60 12.20 -3.65 2.41
C ALA A 60 13.31 -2.60 2.22
N LEU A 61 14.58 -3.00 2.33
CA LEU A 61 15.75 -2.12 2.18
C LEU A 61 16.32 -2.11 0.75
N ASP A 62 15.77 -2.91 -0.16
CA ASP A 62 16.25 -3.01 -1.52
C ASP A 62 15.65 -1.86 -2.36
N PRO A 63 16.45 -0.85 -2.77
CA PRO A 63 15.95 0.30 -3.51
C PRO A 63 15.42 -0.08 -4.90
N ASP A 64 15.88 -1.20 -5.47
CA ASP A 64 15.48 -1.63 -6.81
C ASP A 64 14.08 -2.28 -6.79
N LEU A 65 13.55 -2.65 -5.61
CA LEU A 65 12.21 -3.22 -5.48
C LEU A 65 11.09 -2.19 -5.49
N ALA A 66 11.39 -0.90 -5.34
CA ALA A 66 10.39 0.17 -5.37
C ALA A 66 9.66 0.28 -6.72
N GLU A 67 10.26 -0.22 -7.81
CA GLU A 67 9.70 -0.15 -9.16
C GLU A 67 9.12 -1.49 -9.68
N ILE A 68 9.38 -2.63 -9.02
CA ILE A 68 9.27 -3.96 -9.64
C ILE A 68 8.01 -4.76 -9.21
N THR A 69 7.19 -4.27 -8.28
CA THR A 69 6.29 -5.15 -7.49
C THR A 69 5.00 -5.65 -8.15
N SER A 70 4.80 -5.51 -9.46
CA SER A 70 3.54 -5.90 -10.11
C SER A 70 3.63 -7.00 -11.18
N PHE A 71 4.81 -7.52 -11.51
CA PHE A 71 4.92 -8.41 -12.68
C PHE A 71 4.46 -9.87 -12.47
N SER A 72 4.19 -10.32 -11.24
CA SER A 72 3.80 -11.72 -10.97
C SER A 72 2.36 -11.93 -10.51
N LEU A 73 1.63 -10.87 -10.16
CA LEU A 73 0.25 -10.99 -9.69
C LEU A 73 -0.73 -10.95 -10.87
N SER A 74 -1.75 -11.81 -10.83
CA SER A 74 -2.86 -11.70 -11.75
C SER A 74 -3.69 -10.45 -11.43
N ILE A 75 -4.38 -9.87 -12.43
CA ILE A 75 -5.28 -8.71 -12.20
C ILE A 75 -6.29 -8.99 -11.07
N PRO A 76 -6.95 -10.17 -11.00
CA PRO A 76 -7.83 -10.49 -9.88
C PRO A 76 -7.14 -10.43 -8.51
N ASP A 77 -5.89 -10.91 -8.40
CA ASP A 77 -5.15 -10.86 -7.13
C ASP A 77 -4.84 -9.42 -6.72
N VAL A 78 -4.46 -8.58 -7.69
CA VAL A 78 -4.25 -7.14 -7.45
C VAL A 78 -5.53 -6.49 -6.95
N MET A 79 -6.67 -6.74 -7.62
CA MET A 79 -7.96 -6.19 -7.20
C MET A 79 -8.33 -6.61 -5.77
N VAL A 80 -8.18 -7.89 -5.43
CA VAL A 80 -8.46 -8.38 -4.08
C VAL A 80 -7.57 -7.70 -3.04
N ARG A 81 -6.28 -7.52 -3.34
CA ARG A 81 -5.33 -6.86 -2.44
C ARG A 81 -5.67 -5.39 -2.22
N VAL A 82 -6.01 -4.66 -3.29
CA VAL A 82 -6.44 -3.26 -3.21
C VAL A 82 -7.72 -3.15 -2.37
N MET A 83 -8.72 -4.00 -2.63
CA MET A 83 -9.96 -4.01 -1.84
C MET A 83 -9.71 -4.33 -0.36
N ASN A 84 -8.78 -5.25 -0.05
CA ASN A 84 -8.42 -5.54 1.33
C ASN A 84 -7.76 -4.33 2.00
N HIS A 85 -6.88 -3.61 1.31
CA HIS A 85 -6.26 -2.40 1.85
C HIS A 85 -7.29 -1.31 2.15
N CYS A 86 -8.22 -1.06 1.22
CA CYS A 86 -9.38 -0.19 1.48
C CYS A 86 -10.14 -0.60 2.74
N SER A 87 -10.42 -1.91 2.90
CA SER A 87 -11.10 -2.44 4.08
C SER A 87 -10.32 -2.20 5.39
N HIS A 88 -8.98 -2.36 5.38
CA HIS A 88 -8.14 -2.11 6.55
C HIS A 88 -8.12 -0.62 6.95
N LEU A 89 -8.20 0.27 5.96
CA LEU A 89 -8.31 1.72 6.14
C LEU A 89 -9.72 2.18 6.51
N GLY A 90 -10.74 1.32 6.34
CA GLY A 90 -12.14 1.67 6.54
C GLY A 90 -12.70 2.59 5.45
N ILE A 91 -12.18 2.50 4.22
CA ILE A 91 -12.57 3.31 3.08
C ILE A 91 -13.11 2.45 1.92
N THR A 92 -13.77 3.08 0.96
CA THR A 92 -14.20 2.45 -0.29
C THR A 92 -13.14 2.57 -1.40
N LEU A 93 -13.35 1.89 -2.54
CA LEU A 93 -12.50 2.09 -3.73
C LEU A 93 -12.64 3.50 -4.30
N ASP A 94 -13.82 4.13 -4.19
CA ASP A 94 -14.05 5.49 -4.68
C ASP A 94 -13.29 6.53 -3.82
N ASP A 95 -13.20 6.30 -2.52
CA ASP A 95 -12.39 7.11 -1.60
C ASP A 95 -10.89 6.99 -1.94
N MET A 96 -10.43 5.78 -2.25
CA MET A 96 -9.05 5.56 -2.70
C MET A 96 -8.77 6.27 -4.02
N ALA A 97 -9.67 6.18 -5.01
CA ALA A 97 -9.53 6.89 -6.27
C ALA A 97 -9.45 8.42 -6.05
N THR A 98 -10.30 8.95 -5.16
CA THR A 98 -10.28 10.36 -4.78
C THR A 98 -8.93 10.77 -4.16
N ALA A 99 -8.37 9.92 -3.28
CA ALA A 99 -7.07 10.17 -2.68
C ALA A 99 -5.92 10.14 -3.70
N LEU A 100 -5.95 9.19 -4.65
CA LEU A 100 -4.96 9.10 -5.73
C LEU A 100 -5.01 10.31 -6.66
N ASP A 101 -6.20 10.76 -7.05
CA ASP A 101 -6.33 11.96 -7.89
C ASP A 101 -5.84 13.22 -7.17
N ALA A 102 -5.98 13.31 -5.85
CA ALA A 102 -5.43 14.41 -5.06
C ALA A 102 -3.88 14.42 -4.99
N GLU A 103 -3.22 13.28 -5.27
CA GLU A 103 -1.76 13.14 -5.27
C GLU A 103 -1.12 13.34 -6.65
N ARG A 104 -1.92 13.40 -7.72
CA ARG A 104 -1.40 13.58 -9.08
C ARG A 104 -0.90 15.01 -9.28
N PRO A 105 0.38 15.22 -9.63
CA PRO A 105 0.86 16.53 -10.04
C PRO A 105 0.21 16.93 -11.38
N GLU A 106 -0.12 18.21 -11.50
CA GLU A 106 -0.64 18.86 -12.72
C GLU A 106 0.39 18.93 -13.86
#